data_AF-A0A538LNW9-F1
#
_entry.id   AF-A0A538LNW9-F1
#
_cell.length_a   1.000
_cell.length_b   1.000
_cell.length_c   1.000
_cell.angle_alpha   90.00
_cell.angle_beta   90.00
_cell.angle_gamma   90.00
#
_symmetry.space_group_name_H-M   'P 1'
#
loop_
_entity.id
_entity.type
_entity.pdbx_description
1 polymer ?
#
loop_
_entity_poly.entity_id
_entity_poly.type
_entity_poly.pdbx_seq_one_letter_code
_entity_poly.pdbx_strand_id
1 'polypeptide(L)'
;MRRQTEGDAVTRRSGRGWQLHRAGALATSVVLAGLTFASCGGAGSASDANQPIFPGRCPAVSQPAAGAGAVSRVQLQVVKQGQAAIALAPVCVAGHGPYAFVVDSGATTSAFDTQLVKELHLATNGPGQTVSGANCTTQETPTAGPSWSVGTVPLAAQTVSSIDIPGFGLRASPAGLLGSDVLSRFGAVQLDYQHQSLALPGPEGPPPGPDTAVHGPSSVAVPPGVALAAPSTTVPLIVVHVEDETLALAPMQMRDRGPFNFILDTGSSVSSVDPQLSSIGLQQTGKKHKVSGIGCREEAPQVQSGPWSLGTVTLHPQTLQSVSVPGASGEISGLLGSDVLHGFGAVVIAYSAGTLVVAGR
;
A
#
# COMPACT_ATOMS: atom_id res chain seq x y z
N MET A 1 -31.03 -46.93 -38.51
CA MET A 1 -32.00 -45.95 -37.98
C MET A 1 -31.99 -46.09 -36.46
N ARG A 2 -31.38 -45.15 -35.71
CA ARG A 2 -32.04 -43.98 -35.05
C ARG A 2 -33.10 -44.46 -34.05
N ARG A 3 -33.04 -44.15 -32.75
CA ARG A 3 -32.84 -42.84 -32.11
C ARG A 3 -32.55 -43.00 -30.60
N GLN A 4 -31.81 -42.02 -30.08
CA GLN A 4 -31.74 -41.62 -28.66
C GLN A 4 -33.11 -41.19 -28.13
N THR A 5 -33.28 -41.26 -26.81
CA THR A 5 -34.02 -40.26 -26.02
C THR A 5 -33.35 -40.08 -24.66
N GLU A 6 -33.13 -38.80 -24.35
CA GLU A 6 -32.54 -38.20 -23.15
C GLU A 6 -33.41 -38.35 -21.90
N GLY A 7 -32.81 -38.06 -20.73
CA GLY A 7 -33.53 -37.78 -19.49
C GLY A 7 -32.65 -37.71 -18.24
N ASP A 8 -32.13 -36.52 -17.96
CA ASP A 8 -31.84 -35.93 -16.64
C ASP A 8 -30.77 -36.53 -15.71
N ALA A 9 -29.59 -35.91 -15.76
CA ALA A 9 -28.66 -35.85 -14.63
C ALA A 9 -28.31 -34.38 -14.33
N VAL A 10 -29.11 -33.74 -13.48
CA VAL A 10 -28.85 -32.40 -12.95
C VAL A 10 -28.41 -32.50 -11.48
N THR A 11 -27.31 -31.79 -11.18
CA THR A 11 -26.81 -31.40 -9.85
C THR A 11 -26.21 -32.46 -8.92
N ARG A 12 -24.95 -32.84 -9.21
CA ARG A 12 -23.89 -32.90 -8.19
C ARG A 12 -22.58 -32.42 -8.81
N ARG A 13 -22.25 -31.13 -8.66
CA ARG A 13 -20.89 -30.63 -8.89
C ARG A 13 -20.36 -30.04 -7.59
N SER A 14 -19.61 -30.91 -6.91
CA SER A 14 -18.46 -30.66 -6.05
C SER A 14 -18.20 -29.20 -5.65
N GLY A 15 -18.40 -28.90 -4.36
CA GLY A 15 -17.61 -27.86 -3.71
C GLY A 15 -16.15 -28.28 -3.73
N ARG A 16 -15.34 -27.59 -4.53
CA ARG A 16 -13.89 -27.60 -4.36
C ARG A 16 -13.59 -26.62 -3.25
N GLY A 17 -13.39 -27.16 -2.04
CA GLY A 17 -12.78 -26.43 -0.94
C GLY A 17 -11.41 -25.92 -1.39
N TRP A 18 -11.18 -24.63 -1.17
CA TRP A 18 -9.90 -24.00 -1.38
C TRP A 18 -8.95 -24.52 -0.30
N GLN A 19 -8.16 -25.53 -0.64
CA GLN A 19 -6.98 -25.84 0.15
C GLN A 19 -5.92 -24.83 -0.23
N LEU A 20 -5.76 -23.80 0.61
CA LEU A 20 -4.51 -23.05 0.67
C LEU A 20 -3.44 -24.08 0.99
N HIS A 21 -2.70 -24.50 -0.05
CA HIS A 21 -1.41 -25.14 0.18
C HIS A 21 -0.61 -24.18 1.04
N ARG A 22 0.06 -24.69 2.08
CA ARG A 22 1.01 -23.93 2.92
C ARG A 22 1.84 -23.05 1.99
N ALA A 23 1.48 -21.78 1.87
CA ALA A 23 2.20 -20.84 1.05
C ALA A 23 3.56 -20.74 1.71
N GLY A 24 4.62 -21.04 0.96
CA GLY A 24 5.96 -20.64 1.39
C GLY A 24 5.96 -19.14 1.65
N ALA A 25 6.86 -18.70 2.54
CA ALA A 25 7.04 -17.30 2.95
C ALA A 25 6.65 -16.33 1.83
N LEU A 26 5.75 -15.39 2.11
CA LEU A 26 5.60 -14.22 1.26
C LEU A 26 7.02 -13.68 1.09
N ALA A 27 7.52 -13.60 -0.15
CA ALA A 27 8.77 -12.92 -0.37
C ALA A 27 8.53 -11.48 0.07
N THR A 28 9.26 -11.00 1.08
CA THR A 28 9.13 -9.62 1.59
C THR A 28 9.07 -8.67 0.41
N SER A 29 7.90 -8.08 0.23
CA SER A 29 7.53 -7.35 -0.96
C SER A 29 7.30 -5.90 -0.59
N VAL A 30 8.27 -5.07 -0.97
CA VAL A 30 8.11 -3.62 -0.91
C VAL A 30 7.76 -3.15 -2.31
N VAL A 31 6.47 -3.18 -2.60
CA VAL A 31 5.99 -2.83 -3.94
C VAL A 31 5.65 -1.35 -3.96
N LEU A 32 6.50 -0.59 -4.65
CA LEU A 32 6.28 0.83 -4.88
C LEU A 32 6.45 1.08 -6.38
N ALA A 33 5.44 1.65 -7.02
CA ALA A 33 5.51 2.08 -8.42
C ALA A 33 5.24 3.58 -8.54
N GLY A 34 6.31 4.37 -8.48
CA GLY A 34 6.24 5.83 -8.64
C GLY A 34 6.43 6.25 -10.09
N LEU A 35 5.59 7.14 -10.62
CA LEU A 35 6.01 7.99 -11.74
C LEU A 35 7.10 8.93 -11.24
N THR A 36 8.16 9.12 -12.03
CA THR A 36 9.11 10.20 -11.72
C THR A 36 8.40 11.53 -11.95
N PHE A 37 8.14 12.26 -10.87
CA PHE A 37 7.60 13.60 -10.99
C PHE A 37 8.58 14.47 -11.77
N ALA A 38 8.14 15.02 -12.90
CA ALA A 38 8.96 15.95 -13.66
C ALA A 38 9.12 17.24 -12.83
N SER A 39 10.32 17.49 -12.34
CA SER A 39 10.67 18.80 -11.78
C SER A 39 10.61 19.81 -12.93
N CYS A 40 9.50 20.55 -13.03
CA CYS A 40 9.49 21.76 -13.84
C CYS A 40 10.49 22.73 -13.20
N GLY A 41 11.60 22.99 -13.89
CA GLY A 41 12.60 23.97 -13.50
C GLY A 41 12.04 25.38 -13.51
N GLY A 42 11.21 25.71 -12.51
CA GLY A 42 11.06 27.07 -12.04
C GLY A 42 12.33 27.43 -11.30
N ALA A 43 12.85 28.63 -11.53
CA ALA A 43 13.99 29.20 -10.82
C ALA A 43 13.66 29.41 -9.34
N GLY A 44 13.50 28.33 -8.58
CA GLY A 44 13.56 28.34 -7.12
C GLY A 44 15.03 28.38 -6.73
N SER A 45 15.40 29.36 -5.90
CA SER A 45 16.75 29.45 -5.35
C SER A 45 17.17 28.12 -4.72
N ALA A 46 18.44 27.75 -4.85
CA ALA A 46 19.02 26.51 -4.32
C ALA A 46 18.80 26.29 -2.80
N SER A 47 18.26 27.28 -2.09
CA SER A 47 17.85 27.24 -0.69
C SER A 47 16.56 26.44 -0.41
N ASP A 48 15.66 26.27 -1.39
CA ASP A 48 14.37 25.59 -1.18
C ASP A 48 14.45 24.06 -1.28
N ALA A 49 15.50 23.53 -1.91
CA ALA A 49 15.71 22.08 -2.06
C ALA A 49 16.21 21.40 -0.78
N ASN A 50 16.64 22.19 0.22
CA ASN A 50 17.26 21.69 1.44
C ASN A 50 16.41 21.90 2.70
N GLN A 51 15.15 22.31 2.54
CA GLN A 51 14.23 22.44 3.67
C GLN A 51 13.59 21.09 4.00
N PRO A 52 13.53 20.69 5.29
CA PRO A 52 12.86 19.47 5.68
C PRO A 52 11.37 19.56 5.33
N ILE A 53 10.83 18.46 4.79
CA ILE A 53 9.41 18.31 4.42
C ILE A 53 8.51 18.63 5.63
N PHE A 54 8.89 18.12 6.80
CA PHE A 54 8.26 18.44 8.07
C PHE A 54 9.19 19.32 8.91
N PRO A 55 8.95 20.64 9.02
CA PRO A 55 9.78 21.49 9.84
C PRO A 55 9.50 21.26 11.32
N GLY A 56 10.51 21.51 12.16
CA GLY A 56 10.38 21.50 13.62
C GLY A 56 11.18 20.37 14.29
N ARG A 57 10.82 20.09 15.54
CA ARG A 57 11.39 19.00 16.33
C ARG A 57 10.34 17.92 16.53
N CYS A 58 10.79 16.73 16.86
CA CYS A 58 9.90 15.67 17.29
C CYS A 58 8.94 16.13 18.39
N PRO A 59 7.62 15.99 18.20
CA PRO A 59 6.68 16.32 19.24
C PRO A 59 6.85 15.35 20.40
N ALA A 60 6.48 15.78 21.61
CA ALA A 60 6.39 14.88 22.74
C ALA A 60 5.35 13.79 22.41
N VAL A 61 5.76 12.54 22.57
CA VAL A 61 4.86 11.40 22.45
C VAL A 61 3.72 11.59 23.44
N SER A 62 2.50 11.59 22.93
CA SER A 62 1.31 11.67 23.77
C SER A 62 0.90 10.27 24.20
N GLN A 63 0.25 10.14 25.35
CA GLN A 63 -0.44 8.89 25.65
C GLN A 63 -1.44 8.61 24.52
N PRO A 64 -1.54 7.36 24.04
CA PRO A 64 -2.54 7.00 23.04
C PRO A 64 -3.89 7.50 23.51
N ALA A 65 -4.69 8.02 22.58
CA ALA A 65 -6.02 8.49 22.88
C ALA A 65 -6.77 7.37 23.62
N ALA A 66 -7.07 7.58 24.91
CA ALA A 66 -7.59 6.55 25.80
C ALA A 66 -9.12 6.64 25.84
N GLY A 67 -9.81 5.56 25.43
CA GLY A 67 -11.26 5.47 25.42
C GLY A 67 -11.80 4.82 24.14
N ALA A 68 -13.01 4.25 24.21
CA ALA A 68 -13.68 3.71 23.03
C ALA A 68 -13.94 4.83 22.01
N GLY A 69 -13.41 4.70 20.79
CA GLY A 69 -13.56 5.69 19.71
C GLY A 69 -12.53 6.82 19.73
N ALA A 70 -11.50 6.72 20.58
CA ALA A 70 -10.42 7.69 20.61
C ALA A 70 -9.50 7.48 19.39
N VAL A 71 -9.25 8.57 18.65
CA VAL A 71 -8.51 8.53 17.37
C VAL A 71 -7.44 9.60 17.37
N SER A 72 -6.21 9.19 17.12
CA SER A 72 -5.09 10.10 16.90
C SER A 72 -5.08 10.53 15.43
N ARG A 73 -4.99 11.83 15.17
CA ARG A 73 -4.88 12.36 13.80
C ARG A 73 -3.48 12.91 13.58
N VAL A 74 -2.79 12.32 12.60
CA VAL A 74 -1.47 12.76 12.16
C VAL A 74 -1.66 13.66 10.94
N GLN A 75 -1.10 14.87 10.99
CA GLN A 75 -1.06 15.77 9.84
C GLN A 75 -0.05 15.24 8.81
N LEU A 76 -0.54 14.99 7.61
CA LEU A 76 0.25 14.53 6.47
C LEU A 76 0.63 15.70 5.57
N GLN A 77 1.60 15.44 4.71
CA GLN A 77 1.81 16.21 3.49
C GLN A 77 1.49 15.33 2.28
N VAL A 78 0.49 15.72 1.49
CA VAL A 78 0.13 15.00 0.26
C VAL A 78 0.67 15.77 -0.94
N VAL A 79 1.56 15.13 -1.71
CA VAL A 79 2.12 15.67 -2.95
C VAL A 79 1.32 15.12 -4.13
N LYS A 80 0.86 15.99 -5.03
CA LYS A 80 0.03 15.62 -6.20
C LYS A 80 0.64 16.15 -7.50
N GLN A 81 0.58 15.37 -8.58
CA GLN A 81 0.91 15.82 -9.94
C GLN A 81 0.03 15.09 -10.96
N GLY A 82 -0.87 15.85 -11.60
CA GLY A 82 -1.91 15.23 -12.44
C GLY A 82 -2.78 14.30 -11.58
N GLN A 83 -2.85 13.03 -11.99
CA GLN A 83 -3.54 11.97 -11.23
C GLN A 83 -2.61 11.27 -10.22
N ALA A 84 -1.30 11.53 -10.21
CA ALA A 84 -0.41 10.90 -9.24
C ALA A 84 -0.53 11.59 -7.87
N ALA A 85 -0.54 10.80 -6.79
CA ALA A 85 -0.47 11.32 -5.42
C ALA A 85 0.42 10.45 -4.53
N ILE A 86 1.14 11.08 -3.59
CA ILE A 86 1.91 10.41 -2.53
C ILE A 86 1.58 11.09 -1.21
N ALA A 87 1.27 10.30 -0.17
CA ALA A 87 1.03 10.78 1.18
C ALA A 87 2.25 10.56 2.06
N LEU A 88 2.75 11.63 2.68
CA LEU A 88 3.90 11.60 3.57
C LEU A 88 3.45 11.84 5.01
N ALA A 89 3.94 11.01 5.93
CA ALA A 89 3.73 11.15 7.37
C ALA A 89 5.02 11.61 8.08
N PRO A 90 4.91 12.47 9.11
CA PRO A 90 6.03 12.85 9.96
C PRO A 90 6.37 11.72 10.94
N VAL A 91 7.56 11.14 10.82
CA VAL A 91 8.05 10.07 11.69
C VAL A 91 9.28 10.51 12.46
N CYS A 92 9.27 10.28 13.76
CA CYS A 92 10.42 10.49 14.63
C CYS A 92 11.12 9.17 14.88
N VAL A 93 12.44 9.15 14.79
CA VAL A 93 13.28 7.95 14.94
C VAL A 93 14.42 8.27 15.89
N ALA A 94 14.55 7.48 16.96
CA ALA A 94 15.53 7.71 18.03
C ALA A 94 15.50 9.15 18.62
N GLY A 95 14.34 9.82 18.58
CA GLY A 95 14.19 11.21 19.02
C GLY A 95 14.58 12.29 18.00
N HIS A 96 15.02 11.89 16.80
CA HIS A 96 15.36 12.76 15.68
C HIS A 96 14.23 12.80 14.64
N GLY A 97 14.15 13.89 13.89
CA GLY A 97 13.08 14.17 12.91
C GLY A 97 12.24 15.40 13.27
N PRO A 98 11.02 15.54 12.72
CA PRO A 98 10.29 14.50 11.97
C PRO A 98 10.82 14.30 10.55
N TYR A 99 11.06 13.05 10.19
CA TYR A 99 11.42 12.62 8.84
C TYR A 99 10.17 12.29 8.02
N ALA A 100 10.24 12.46 6.71
CA ALA A 100 9.11 12.15 5.83
C ALA A 100 9.10 10.67 5.44
N PHE A 101 8.05 9.96 5.85
CA PHE A 101 7.81 8.57 5.49
C PHE A 101 6.63 8.47 4.54
N VAL A 102 6.71 7.65 3.50
CA VAL A 102 5.55 7.35 2.65
C VAL A 102 4.57 6.49 3.45
N VAL A 103 3.28 6.84 3.46
CA VAL A 103 2.23 5.94 3.98
C VAL A 103 1.94 4.89 2.91
N ASP A 104 2.37 3.67 3.15
CA ASP A 104 2.47 2.62 2.13
C ASP A 104 1.79 1.32 2.56
N SER A 105 0.51 1.17 2.21
CA SER A 105 -0.21 -0.09 2.44
C SER A 105 0.23 -1.23 1.53
N GLY A 106 0.99 -0.95 0.46
CA GLY A 106 1.52 -1.93 -0.48
C GLY A 106 2.85 -2.55 -0.04
N ALA A 107 3.57 -1.88 0.86
CA ALA A 107 4.71 -2.45 1.57
C ALA A 107 4.24 -3.41 2.68
N THR A 108 4.67 -4.67 2.62
CA THR A 108 4.28 -5.67 3.64
C THR A 108 4.91 -5.41 5.00
N THR A 109 6.08 -4.75 5.01
CA THR A 109 6.82 -4.28 6.19
C THR A 109 7.17 -2.80 6.08
N SER A 110 7.40 -2.16 7.22
CA SER A 110 7.95 -0.80 7.28
C SER A 110 9.44 -0.82 6.99
N ALA A 111 9.95 0.26 6.40
CA ALA A 111 11.34 0.34 6.01
C ALA A 111 11.96 1.72 6.28
N PHE A 112 13.25 1.75 6.60
CA PHE A 112 14.08 2.94 6.66
C PHE A 112 14.96 3.04 5.43
N ASP A 113 15.15 4.27 4.95
CA ASP A 113 16.15 4.53 3.93
C ASP A 113 17.56 4.32 4.50
N THR A 114 18.46 3.76 3.70
CA THR A 114 19.85 3.52 4.14
C THR A 114 20.58 4.81 4.56
N GLN A 115 20.19 5.99 4.04
CA GLN A 115 20.77 7.27 4.45
C GLN A 115 20.33 7.64 5.87
N LEU A 116 19.07 7.39 6.23
CA LEU A 116 18.56 7.63 7.58
C LEU A 116 19.28 6.74 8.61
N VAL A 117 19.46 5.46 8.29
CA VAL A 117 20.19 4.50 9.13
C VAL A 117 21.63 4.96 9.38
N LYS A 118 22.30 5.47 8.34
CA LYS A 118 23.66 6.02 8.44
C LYS A 118 23.71 7.32 9.24
N GLU A 119 22.78 8.24 9.00
CA GLU A 119 22.67 9.54 9.68
C GLU A 119 22.52 9.36 11.20
N LEU A 120 21.66 8.44 11.61
CA LEU A 120 21.36 8.18 13.02
C LEU A 120 22.25 7.12 13.66
N HIS A 121 23.21 6.56 12.91
CA HIS A 121 24.08 5.49 13.36
C HIS A 121 23.31 4.30 13.99
N LEU A 122 22.19 3.92 13.37
CA LEU A 122 21.36 2.83 13.89
C LEU A 122 22.09 1.49 13.75
N ALA A 123 21.91 0.62 14.75
CA ALA A 123 22.54 -0.70 14.74
C ALA A 123 21.87 -1.61 13.71
N THR A 124 22.66 -2.25 12.85
CA THR A 124 22.19 -3.28 11.92
C THR A 124 22.38 -4.68 12.51
N ASN A 125 21.41 -5.54 12.28
CA ASN A 125 21.33 -6.89 12.82
C ASN A 125 21.49 -7.92 11.70
N GLY A 126 22.70 -8.44 11.54
CA GLY A 126 22.96 -9.57 10.64
C GLY A 126 23.23 -9.18 9.18
N PRO A 127 23.41 -10.18 8.30
CA PRO A 127 23.73 -9.96 6.88
C PRO A 127 22.51 -9.42 6.13
N GLY A 128 22.77 -8.69 5.05
CA GLY A 128 21.70 -8.23 4.17
C GLY A 128 20.95 -9.40 3.50
N GLN A 129 19.66 -9.21 3.27
CA GLN A 129 18.75 -10.16 2.62
C GLN A 129 18.20 -9.55 1.34
N THR A 130 18.04 -10.38 0.30
CA THR A 130 17.43 -9.93 -0.95
C THR A 130 15.92 -9.83 -0.79
N VAL A 131 15.35 -8.66 -1.02
CA VAL A 131 13.91 -8.41 -1.05
C VAL A 131 13.46 -7.98 -2.44
N SER A 132 12.17 -8.12 -2.73
CA SER A 132 11.62 -7.84 -4.06
C SER A 132 10.74 -6.59 -4.05
N GLY A 133 10.86 -5.78 -5.10
CA GLY A 133 9.97 -4.67 -5.42
C GLY A 133 9.45 -4.79 -6.85
N ALA A 134 8.55 -3.89 -7.28
CA ALA A 134 8.00 -3.94 -8.65
C ALA A 134 9.13 -4.04 -9.71
N ASN A 135 9.14 -5.13 -10.49
CA ASN A 135 10.17 -5.54 -11.46
C ASN A 135 11.61 -5.79 -10.94
N CYS A 136 11.89 -5.64 -9.65
CA CYS A 136 13.27 -5.49 -9.18
C CYS A 136 13.54 -6.21 -7.86
N THR A 137 14.82 -6.42 -7.56
CA THR A 137 15.26 -6.90 -6.25
C THR A 137 16.29 -5.93 -5.68
N THR A 138 16.29 -5.79 -4.35
CA THR A 138 17.28 -4.99 -3.63
C THR A 138 17.80 -5.74 -2.41
N GLN A 139 18.87 -5.23 -1.81
CA GLN A 139 19.36 -5.72 -0.53
C GLN A 139 18.73 -4.92 0.60
N GLU A 140 18.06 -5.62 1.49
CA GLU A 140 17.61 -5.12 2.78
C GLU A 140 18.64 -5.49 3.84
N THR A 141 18.82 -4.66 4.87
CA THR A 141 19.51 -5.09 6.10
C THR A 141 18.61 -4.86 7.29
N PRO A 142 18.36 -5.87 8.15
CA PRO A 142 17.58 -5.66 9.36
C PRO A 142 18.25 -4.62 10.26
N THR A 143 17.49 -3.63 10.72
CA THR A 143 17.96 -2.58 11.63
C THR A 143 17.25 -2.72 12.97
N ALA A 144 18.01 -2.67 14.06
CA ALA A 144 17.46 -2.72 15.41
C ALA A 144 16.45 -1.58 15.59
N GLY A 145 15.24 -1.92 16.06
CA GLY A 145 14.13 -0.99 16.23
C GLY A 145 14.41 0.10 17.25
N PRO A 146 14.72 1.34 16.84
CA PRO A 146 14.82 2.43 17.79
C PRO A 146 13.42 2.77 18.31
N SER A 147 13.35 3.56 19.37
CA SER A 147 12.09 4.24 19.70
C SER A 147 11.66 5.12 18.52
N TRP A 148 10.41 5.04 18.12
CA TRP A 148 9.88 5.78 16.99
C TRP A 148 8.40 6.11 17.17
N SER A 149 7.95 7.13 16.46
CA SER A 149 6.57 7.62 16.54
C SER A 149 6.13 8.22 15.22
N VAL A 150 4.84 8.15 14.92
CA VAL A 150 4.21 8.86 13.80
C VAL A 150 3.39 10.03 14.35
N GLY A 151 3.84 11.25 14.09
CA GLY A 151 3.40 12.42 14.85
C GLY A 151 3.60 12.20 16.35
N THR A 152 2.53 12.36 17.13
CA THR A 152 2.53 12.14 18.60
C THR A 152 2.25 10.69 19.00
N VAL A 153 1.99 9.78 18.05
CA VAL A 153 1.58 8.39 18.32
C VAL A 153 2.82 7.51 18.44
N PRO A 154 3.10 6.91 19.63
CA PRO A 154 4.21 5.99 19.76
C PRO A 154 3.97 4.74 18.92
N LEU A 155 5.03 4.26 18.27
CA LEU A 155 5.05 2.97 17.60
C LEU A 155 5.86 1.96 18.42
N ALA A 156 5.46 0.70 18.38
CA ALA A 156 6.11 -0.40 19.06
C ALA A 156 7.53 -0.58 18.50
N ALA A 157 8.49 -0.80 19.38
CA ALA A 157 9.84 -1.15 18.96
C ALA A 157 9.80 -2.50 18.21
N GLN A 158 10.32 -2.50 16.99
CA GLN A 158 10.39 -3.69 16.13
C GLN A 158 11.62 -3.57 15.22
N THR A 159 12.17 -4.69 14.76
CA THR A 159 13.20 -4.65 13.72
C THR A 159 12.61 -4.04 12.46
N VAL A 160 13.31 -3.07 11.87
CA VAL A 160 12.87 -2.38 10.65
C VAL A 160 13.87 -2.63 9.53
N SER A 161 13.35 -2.92 8.35
CA SER A 161 14.09 -3.13 7.11
C SER A 161 14.86 -1.88 6.70
N SER A 162 16.18 -1.95 6.48
CA SER A 162 16.94 -0.88 5.82
C SER A 162 17.05 -1.17 4.33
N ILE A 163 16.46 -0.31 3.49
CA ILE A 163 16.47 -0.46 2.03
C ILE A 163 16.89 0.86 1.35
N ASP A 164 17.39 0.81 0.13
CA ASP A 164 17.63 2.01 -0.67
C ASP A 164 16.29 2.51 -1.26
N ILE A 165 15.79 3.64 -0.75
CA ILE A 165 14.51 4.23 -1.16
C ILE A 165 14.80 5.36 -2.15
N PRO A 166 14.39 5.23 -3.42
CA PRO A 166 14.60 6.30 -4.38
C PRO A 166 13.68 7.48 -4.06
N GLY A 167 14.06 8.69 -4.46
CA GLY A 167 13.27 9.88 -4.11
C GLY A 167 11.90 10.01 -4.79
N PHE A 168 11.48 9.06 -5.62
CA PHE A 168 10.19 9.05 -6.36
C PHE A 168 9.84 10.35 -7.11
N GLY A 169 10.82 11.18 -7.46
CA GLY A 169 10.60 12.50 -8.06
C GLY A 169 10.13 13.59 -7.08
N LEU A 170 10.03 13.27 -5.79
CA LEU A 170 9.85 14.25 -4.73
C LEU A 170 11.07 15.17 -4.65
N ARG A 171 10.87 16.38 -4.11
CA ARG A 171 11.95 17.37 -3.94
C ARG A 171 13.05 16.87 -3.00
N ALA A 172 12.66 16.13 -1.97
CA ALA A 172 13.56 15.42 -1.07
C ALA A 172 13.13 13.95 -1.00
N SER A 173 14.10 13.04 -0.96
CA SER A 173 13.83 11.62 -0.85
C SER A 173 13.12 11.31 0.46
N PRO A 174 12.12 10.40 0.47
CA PRO A 174 11.57 9.90 1.72
C PRO A 174 12.66 9.21 2.53
N ALA A 175 12.58 9.34 3.85
CA ALA A 175 13.49 8.70 4.78
C ALA A 175 13.03 7.27 5.16
N GLY A 176 11.84 6.86 4.70
CA GLY A 176 11.27 5.57 5.03
C GLY A 176 9.87 5.33 4.43
N LEU A 177 9.36 4.13 4.68
CA LEU A 177 8.01 3.67 4.38
C LEU A 177 7.33 3.25 5.69
N LEU A 178 6.09 3.67 5.88
CA LEU A 178 5.21 3.19 6.94
C LEU A 178 4.31 2.11 6.34
N GLY A 179 4.69 0.85 6.59
CA GLY A 179 4.12 -0.35 5.97
C GLY A 179 2.88 -0.91 6.65
N SER A 180 2.31 -1.94 6.03
CA SER A 180 1.12 -2.64 6.55
C SER A 180 1.37 -3.44 7.83
N ASP A 181 2.62 -3.82 8.13
CA ASP A 181 3.04 -4.37 9.42
C ASP A 181 2.65 -3.46 10.61
N VAL A 182 2.74 -2.14 10.43
CA VAL A 182 2.32 -1.14 11.44
C VAL A 182 0.88 -0.71 11.24
N LEU A 183 0.48 -0.36 10.00
CA LEU A 183 -0.86 0.18 9.73
C LEU A 183 -1.98 -0.80 10.14
N SER A 184 -1.78 -2.10 9.95
CA SER A 184 -2.76 -3.13 10.29
C SER A 184 -3.00 -3.29 11.79
N ARG A 185 -2.02 -2.92 12.62
CA ARG A 185 -2.07 -3.06 14.09
C ARG A 185 -3.03 -2.09 14.76
N PHE A 186 -3.49 -1.07 14.03
CA PHE A 186 -4.60 -0.21 14.46
C PHE A 186 -5.99 -0.81 14.13
N GLY A 187 -6.03 -1.96 13.46
CA GLY A 187 -7.26 -2.64 13.02
C GLY A 187 -7.96 -1.97 11.84
N ALA A 188 -7.88 -0.65 11.74
CA ALA A 188 -8.25 0.15 10.57
C ALA A 188 -7.50 1.48 10.57
N VAL A 189 -7.28 2.06 9.39
CA VAL A 189 -6.73 3.42 9.24
C VAL A 189 -7.55 4.22 8.24
N GLN A 190 -7.72 5.52 8.49
CA GLN A 190 -8.31 6.44 7.51
C GLN A 190 -7.22 7.32 6.92
N LEU A 191 -7.04 7.25 5.60
CA LEU A 191 -6.19 8.15 4.84
C LEU A 191 -7.07 9.19 4.13
N ASP A 192 -6.99 10.43 4.59
CA ASP A 192 -7.70 11.57 4.02
C ASP A 192 -6.75 12.40 3.15
N TYR A 193 -6.87 12.25 1.83
CA TYR A 193 -6.07 12.97 0.84
C TYR A 193 -6.52 14.42 0.63
N GLN A 194 -7.74 14.79 1.06
CA GLN A 194 -8.28 16.15 0.96
C GLN A 194 -7.81 17.01 2.12
N HIS A 195 -7.98 16.50 3.35
CA HIS A 195 -7.58 17.17 4.58
C HIS A 195 -6.14 16.82 5.00
N GLN A 196 -5.46 15.99 4.21
CA GLN A 196 -4.08 15.55 4.44
C GLN A 196 -3.90 14.99 5.85
N SER A 197 -4.71 14.00 6.24
CA SER A 197 -4.63 13.43 7.59
C SER A 197 -4.64 11.91 7.58
N LEU A 198 -3.90 11.30 8.50
CA LEU A 198 -3.95 9.88 8.81
C LEU A 198 -4.58 9.71 10.18
N ALA A 199 -5.71 9.01 10.24
CA ALA A 199 -6.41 8.74 11.48
C ALA A 199 -6.11 7.32 11.96
N LEU A 200 -5.59 7.22 13.19
CA LEU A 200 -5.15 6.00 13.86
C LEU A 200 -6.00 5.77 15.11
N PRO A 201 -6.92 4.80 15.11
CA PRO A 201 -7.79 4.50 16.25
C PRO A 201 -7.04 3.77 17.36
N GLY A 202 -7.18 4.25 18.60
CA GLY A 202 -6.60 3.63 19.78
C GLY A 202 -5.05 3.59 19.78
N PRO A 203 -4.46 2.85 20.73
CA PRO A 203 -3.05 2.49 20.67
C PRO A 203 -2.78 1.46 19.56
N GLU A 204 -1.53 1.39 19.12
CA GLU A 204 -1.08 0.30 18.25
C GLU A 204 -1.26 -1.04 18.97
N GLY A 205 -1.92 -1.99 18.30
CA GLY A 205 -2.12 -3.36 18.78
C GLY A 205 -0.83 -4.20 18.73
N PRO A 206 -0.89 -5.48 19.11
CA PRO A 206 0.23 -6.40 18.91
C PRO A 206 0.53 -6.59 17.41
N PRO A 207 1.73 -7.09 17.04
CA PRO A 207 2.03 -7.51 15.68
C PRO A 207 0.99 -8.51 15.13
N PRO A 208 0.88 -8.65 13.80
CA PRO A 208 0.07 -9.68 13.19
C PRO A 208 0.28 -11.07 13.83
N GLY A 209 -0.82 -11.82 13.97
CA GLY A 209 -0.78 -13.18 14.54
C GLY A 209 -0.20 -14.21 13.57
N PRO A 210 -0.34 -15.53 13.86
CA PRO A 210 0.12 -16.57 12.95
C PRO A 210 -0.54 -16.44 11.56
N ASP A 211 0.07 -17.09 10.55
CA ASP A 211 -0.38 -17.07 9.17
C ASP A 211 -1.91 -17.19 9.04
N THR A 212 -2.54 -16.10 8.61
CA THR A 212 -4.00 -15.98 8.55
C THR A 212 -4.43 -15.16 7.34
N ALA A 213 -5.62 -15.47 6.82
CA ALA A 213 -6.26 -14.66 5.77
C ALA A 213 -7.65 -14.24 6.24
N VAL A 214 -7.90 -12.93 6.26
CA VAL A 214 -9.21 -12.32 6.50
C VAL A 214 -9.86 -12.03 5.16
N HIS A 215 -10.89 -12.79 4.82
CA HIS A 215 -11.74 -12.54 3.66
C HIS A 215 -12.92 -11.68 4.10
N GLY A 216 -12.95 -10.42 3.66
CA GLY A 216 -14.02 -9.53 4.04
C GLY A 216 -15.29 -9.63 3.19
N PRO A 217 -16.38 -8.97 3.63
CA PRO A 217 -16.51 -8.36 4.95
C PRO A 217 -16.54 -9.44 6.04
N SER A 218 -15.73 -9.27 7.09
CA SER A 218 -15.72 -10.16 8.25
C SER A 218 -16.79 -9.75 9.27
N SER A 219 -16.96 -10.53 10.33
CA SER A 219 -17.83 -10.16 11.46
C SER A 219 -17.20 -9.13 12.40
N VAL A 220 -15.92 -8.78 12.20
CA VAL A 220 -15.21 -7.81 13.03
C VAL A 220 -15.66 -6.40 12.62
N ALA A 221 -16.13 -5.62 13.58
CA ALA A 221 -16.54 -4.25 13.32
C ALA A 221 -15.32 -3.35 13.07
N VAL A 222 -15.47 -2.38 12.16
CA VAL A 222 -14.48 -1.32 11.96
C VAL A 222 -14.35 -0.52 13.27
N PRO A 223 -13.12 -0.26 13.77
CA PRO A 223 -12.89 0.55 14.96
C PRO A 223 -13.65 1.90 14.91
N PRO A 224 -14.32 2.31 16.00
CA PRO A 224 -15.03 3.58 16.03
C PRO A 224 -14.07 4.77 15.83
N GLY A 225 -14.55 5.81 15.15
CA GLY A 225 -13.81 7.05 14.91
C GLY A 225 -13.01 7.09 13.61
N VAL A 226 -12.89 5.97 12.90
CA VAL A 226 -12.44 5.92 11.49
C VAL A 226 -13.60 5.50 10.61
N ALA A 227 -14.23 6.51 9.98
CA ALA A 227 -15.41 6.32 9.14
C ALA A 227 -15.48 7.43 8.08
N LEU A 228 -16.11 7.13 6.96
CA LEU A 228 -16.41 8.12 5.93
C LEU A 228 -17.86 8.59 6.04
N ALA A 229 -18.11 9.85 5.72
CA ALA A 229 -19.46 10.38 5.63
C ALA A 229 -20.23 9.70 4.48
N ALA A 230 -21.53 9.52 4.66
CA ALA A 230 -22.40 9.03 3.58
C ALA A 230 -22.57 10.10 2.48
N PRO A 231 -22.70 9.70 1.20
CA PRO A 231 -22.67 8.31 0.71
C PRO A 231 -21.25 7.73 0.75
N SER A 232 -21.13 6.45 1.11
CA SER A 232 -19.87 5.70 1.09
C SER A 232 -20.13 4.26 0.66
N THR A 233 -19.17 3.65 -0.04
CA THR A 233 -19.25 2.26 -0.49
C THR A 233 -18.22 1.42 0.24
N THR A 234 -18.65 0.25 0.73
CA THR A 234 -17.75 -0.75 1.32
C THR A 234 -17.40 -1.79 0.28
N VAL A 235 -16.10 -2.03 0.09
CA VAL A 235 -15.55 -3.00 -0.85
C VAL A 235 -14.84 -4.10 -0.05
N PRO A 236 -15.12 -5.38 -0.33
CA PRO A 236 -14.38 -6.49 0.27
C PRO A 236 -12.89 -6.44 -0.08
N LEU A 237 -12.04 -6.75 0.89
CA LEU A 237 -10.61 -7.02 0.72
C LEU A 237 -10.31 -8.46 1.16
N ILE A 238 -9.16 -8.96 0.71
CA ILE A 238 -8.51 -10.13 1.30
C ILE A 238 -7.26 -9.62 2.00
N VAL A 239 -7.20 -9.72 3.32
CA VAL A 239 -6.03 -9.31 4.12
C VAL A 239 -5.28 -10.55 4.53
N VAL A 240 -4.02 -10.65 4.13
CA VAL A 240 -3.15 -11.80 4.39
C VAL A 240 -2.07 -11.38 5.38
N HIS A 241 -1.94 -12.14 6.45
CA HIS A 241 -0.85 -12.05 7.42
C HIS A 241 0.02 -13.30 7.26
N VAL A 242 1.33 -13.13 7.14
CA VAL A 242 2.32 -14.22 7.13
C VAL A 242 3.51 -13.75 7.94
N GLU A 243 3.87 -14.48 9.00
CA GLU A 243 4.86 -14.01 9.97
C GLU A 243 4.55 -12.58 10.45
N ASP A 244 5.48 -11.63 10.31
CA ASP A 244 5.31 -10.22 10.68
C ASP A 244 4.82 -9.34 9.51
N GLU A 245 4.51 -9.94 8.36
CA GLU A 245 4.09 -9.25 7.13
C GLU A 245 2.58 -9.13 7.02
N THR A 246 2.10 -8.04 6.41
CA THR A 246 0.67 -7.87 6.10
C THR A 246 0.47 -7.34 4.68
N LEU A 247 -0.43 -7.97 3.93
CA LEU A 247 -0.81 -7.55 2.59
C LEU A 247 -2.33 -7.41 2.46
N ALA A 248 -2.80 -6.31 1.89
CA ALA A 248 -4.23 -6.11 1.58
C ALA A 248 -4.46 -6.22 0.06
N LEU A 249 -5.33 -7.13 -0.34
CA LEU A 249 -5.69 -7.36 -1.74
C LEU A 249 -7.11 -6.86 -2.02
N ALA A 250 -7.23 -6.02 -3.05
CA ALA A 250 -8.47 -5.51 -3.60
C ALA A 250 -8.91 -6.35 -4.81
N PRO A 251 -10.08 -7.03 -4.77
CA PRO A 251 -10.63 -7.74 -5.92
C PRO A 251 -11.13 -6.75 -6.99
N MET A 252 -10.49 -6.79 -8.16
CA MET A 252 -10.77 -5.91 -9.30
C MET A 252 -11.47 -6.66 -10.42
N GLN A 253 -12.51 -6.05 -10.99
CA GLN A 253 -13.07 -6.48 -12.27
C GLN A 253 -12.43 -5.66 -13.37
N MET A 254 -11.95 -6.30 -14.44
CA MET A 254 -11.41 -5.61 -15.62
C MET A 254 -12.06 -6.18 -16.88
N ARG A 255 -12.63 -5.29 -17.68
CA ARG A 255 -13.51 -5.64 -18.79
C ARG A 255 -14.65 -6.54 -18.25
N ASP A 256 -14.84 -7.70 -18.88
CA ASP A 256 -15.79 -8.75 -18.54
C ASP A 256 -15.14 -9.92 -17.76
N ARG A 257 -13.91 -9.75 -17.25
CA ARG A 257 -13.12 -10.78 -16.54
C ARG A 257 -12.75 -10.36 -15.12
N GLY A 258 -12.66 -11.33 -14.20
CA GLY A 258 -12.31 -11.10 -12.81
C GLY A 258 -13.00 -12.07 -11.85
N PRO A 259 -12.81 -11.91 -10.52
CA PRO A 259 -11.98 -10.89 -9.90
C PRO A 259 -10.48 -11.18 -10.06
N PHE A 260 -9.69 -10.12 -10.23
CA PHE A 260 -8.23 -10.11 -10.21
C PHE A 260 -7.75 -9.47 -8.91
N ASN A 261 -6.80 -10.08 -8.20
CA ASN A 261 -6.33 -9.51 -6.94
C ASN A 261 -5.29 -8.44 -7.21
N PHE A 262 -5.56 -7.20 -6.78
CA PHE A 262 -4.60 -6.11 -6.84
C PHE A 262 -4.11 -5.82 -5.43
N ILE A 263 -2.82 -5.55 -5.25
CA ILE A 263 -2.34 -5.01 -3.97
C ILE A 263 -2.96 -3.61 -3.81
N LEU A 264 -3.56 -3.36 -2.65
CA LEU A 264 -3.99 -2.02 -2.28
C LEU A 264 -2.76 -1.22 -1.83
N ASP A 265 -2.33 -0.26 -2.65
CA ASP A 265 -1.00 0.32 -2.56
C ASP A 265 -1.07 1.86 -2.50
N THR A 266 -1.11 2.42 -1.29
CA THR A 266 -1.07 3.88 -1.10
C THR A 266 0.30 4.48 -1.37
N GLY A 267 1.38 3.69 -1.36
CA GLY A 267 2.73 4.13 -1.66
C GLY A 267 2.96 4.33 -3.16
N SER A 268 2.30 3.53 -3.99
CA SER A 268 2.31 3.69 -5.44
C SER A 268 1.53 4.92 -5.86
N SER A 269 2.19 5.77 -6.64
CA SER A 269 1.58 6.98 -7.18
C SER A 269 0.58 6.71 -8.30
N VAL A 270 0.69 5.54 -8.97
CA VAL A 270 -0.12 5.15 -10.12
C VAL A 270 -0.49 3.67 -10.08
N SER A 271 -1.67 3.34 -10.60
CA SER A 271 -2.11 1.96 -10.69
C SER A 271 -1.38 1.21 -11.80
N SER A 272 -1.22 -0.10 -11.62
CA SER A 272 -0.52 -0.95 -12.56
C SER A 272 -1.14 -2.34 -12.70
N VAL A 273 -0.77 -3.03 -13.76
CA VAL A 273 -1.12 -4.43 -14.02
C VAL A 273 0.13 -5.25 -14.22
N ASP A 274 0.07 -6.50 -13.78
CA ASP A 274 1.07 -7.49 -14.14
C ASP A 274 0.99 -7.80 -15.65
N PRO A 275 2.11 -7.90 -16.40
CA PRO A 275 2.11 -8.25 -17.81
C PRO A 275 1.33 -9.52 -18.16
N GLN A 276 1.15 -10.45 -17.20
CA GLN A 276 0.31 -11.66 -17.37
C GLN A 276 -1.16 -11.34 -17.68
N LEU A 277 -1.67 -10.17 -17.28
CA LEU A 277 -3.03 -9.72 -17.60
C LEU A 277 -3.19 -9.30 -19.07
N SER A 278 -2.12 -9.24 -19.85
CA SER A 278 -2.22 -9.07 -21.31
C SER A 278 -3.12 -10.14 -21.96
N SER A 279 -3.24 -11.32 -21.33
CA SER A 279 -4.12 -12.42 -21.76
C SER A 279 -5.62 -12.09 -21.84
N ILE A 280 -6.09 -11.04 -21.15
CA ILE A 280 -7.48 -10.55 -21.28
C ILE A 280 -7.66 -9.46 -22.34
N GLY A 281 -6.62 -9.18 -23.13
CA GLY A 281 -6.70 -8.26 -24.27
C GLY A 281 -6.77 -6.79 -23.86
N LEU A 282 -5.96 -6.39 -22.87
CA LEU A 282 -5.77 -4.97 -22.54
C LEU A 282 -5.10 -4.25 -23.72
N GLN A 283 -5.62 -3.07 -24.08
CA GLN A 283 -5.14 -2.31 -25.24
C GLN A 283 -3.80 -1.64 -24.89
N GLN A 284 -2.75 -1.95 -25.63
CA GLN A 284 -1.45 -1.27 -25.49
C GLN A 284 -1.57 0.18 -25.99
N THR A 285 -1.01 1.13 -25.24
CA THR A 285 -0.99 2.54 -25.66
C THR A 285 0.12 2.85 -26.66
N GLY A 286 1.10 1.94 -26.79
CA GLY A 286 2.35 2.17 -27.53
C GLY A 286 3.34 3.11 -26.84
N LYS A 287 2.98 3.66 -25.67
CA LYS A 287 3.83 4.54 -24.87
C LYS A 287 4.54 3.74 -23.77
N LYS A 288 5.69 4.27 -23.36
CA LYS A 288 6.41 3.84 -22.17
C LYS A 288 6.60 5.05 -21.25
N HIS A 289 6.61 4.80 -19.96
CA HIS A 289 6.87 5.83 -18.95
C HIS A 289 7.93 5.37 -17.97
N LYS A 290 8.72 6.33 -17.49
CA LYS A 290 9.70 6.08 -16.43
C LYS A 290 8.96 5.77 -15.12
N VAL A 291 9.21 4.59 -14.59
CA VAL A 291 8.74 4.12 -13.29
C VAL A 291 9.95 3.99 -12.39
N SER A 292 9.80 4.42 -11.13
CA SER A 292 10.78 4.19 -10.07
C SER A 292 10.12 3.37 -8.99
N GLY A 293 10.70 2.20 -8.72
CA GLY A 293 10.32 1.35 -7.60
C GLY A 293 11.51 1.09 -6.70
N ILE A 294 11.29 0.35 -5.61
CA ILE A 294 12.38 -0.04 -4.73
C ILE A 294 13.40 -0.87 -5.51
N GLY A 295 14.67 -0.45 -5.46
CA GLY A 295 15.79 -1.11 -6.13
C GLY A 295 15.99 -0.76 -7.61
N CYS A 296 15.12 0.03 -8.26
CA CYS A 296 15.33 0.35 -9.68
C CYS A 296 14.56 1.55 -10.24
N ARG A 297 15.02 2.01 -11.41
CA ARG A 297 14.33 2.95 -12.28
C ARG A 297 14.38 2.43 -13.71
N GLU A 298 13.21 2.25 -14.31
CA GLU A 298 13.08 1.66 -15.65
C GLU A 298 11.93 2.29 -16.43
N GLU A 299 11.78 1.89 -17.70
CA GLU A 299 10.64 2.27 -18.53
C GLU A 299 9.63 1.13 -18.63
N ALA A 300 8.42 1.35 -18.10
CA ALA A 300 7.34 0.39 -18.18
C ALA A 300 6.42 0.71 -19.38
N PRO A 301 5.94 -0.31 -20.13
CA PRO A 301 4.86 -0.14 -21.09
C PRO A 301 3.57 0.32 -20.42
N GLN A 302 2.72 0.98 -21.18
CA GLN A 302 1.42 1.43 -20.71
C GLN A 302 0.27 0.75 -21.45
N VAL A 303 -0.76 0.36 -20.70
CA VAL A 303 -2.00 -0.23 -21.21
C VAL A 303 -3.21 0.62 -20.82
N GLN A 304 -4.30 0.52 -21.57
CA GLN A 304 -5.58 1.07 -21.17
C GLN A 304 -6.34 0.08 -20.29
N SER A 305 -6.85 0.55 -19.15
CA SER A 305 -7.67 -0.26 -18.24
C SER A 305 -8.94 -0.79 -18.92
N GLY A 306 -9.50 -0.02 -19.87
CA GLY A 306 -10.88 -0.21 -20.33
C GLY A 306 -11.88 0.00 -19.19
N PRO A 307 -13.10 -0.55 -19.29
CA PRO A 307 -14.02 -0.63 -18.16
C PRO A 307 -13.41 -1.48 -17.05
N TRP A 308 -13.41 -0.95 -15.83
CA TRP A 308 -12.87 -1.64 -14.67
C TRP A 308 -13.56 -1.13 -13.40
N SER A 309 -13.63 -1.98 -12.38
CA SER A 309 -14.30 -1.65 -11.12
C SER A 309 -13.61 -2.27 -9.91
N LEU A 310 -13.73 -1.55 -8.80
CA LEU A 310 -13.31 -1.98 -7.48
C LEU A 310 -14.55 -2.47 -6.73
N GLY A 311 -14.77 -3.79 -6.71
CA GLY A 311 -16.08 -4.35 -6.36
C GLY A 311 -17.19 -3.75 -7.23
N THR A 312 -18.19 -3.14 -6.58
CA THR A 312 -19.32 -2.46 -7.25
C THR A 312 -19.02 -1.02 -7.68
N VAL A 313 -17.84 -0.48 -7.35
CA VAL A 313 -17.46 0.90 -7.67
C VAL A 313 -16.84 0.96 -9.06
N THR A 314 -17.58 1.48 -10.03
CA THR A 314 -17.05 1.72 -11.38
C THR A 314 -15.96 2.80 -11.34
N LEU A 315 -14.81 2.49 -11.92
CA LEU A 315 -13.68 3.42 -12.00
C LEU A 315 -13.63 4.07 -13.38
N HIS A 316 -13.08 5.29 -13.42
CA HIS A 316 -12.83 5.97 -14.69
C HIS A 316 -11.77 5.20 -15.48
N PRO A 317 -11.99 4.92 -16.77
CA PRO A 317 -10.96 4.33 -17.61
C PRO A 317 -9.71 5.21 -17.63
N GLN A 318 -8.54 4.60 -17.46
CA GLN A 318 -7.27 5.31 -17.42
C GLN A 318 -6.13 4.44 -17.93
N THR A 319 -4.97 5.06 -18.12
CA THR A 319 -3.75 4.36 -18.46
C THR A 319 -3.15 3.73 -17.20
N LEU A 320 -2.76 2.46 -17.29
CA LEU A 320 -2.07 1.71 -16.24
C LEU A 320 -0.64 1.40 -16.69
N GLN A 321 0.28 1.36 -15.74
CA GLN A 321 1.63 0.83 -16.01
C GLN A 321 1.58 -0.69 -16.10
N SER A 322 2.39 -1.29 -16.97
CA SER A 322 2.57 -2.74 -17.05
C SER A 322 3.87 -3.09 -16.33
N VAL A 323 3.80 -3.46 -15.06
CA VAL A 323 4.96 -3.80 -14.21
C VAL A 323 4.75 -5.15 -13.55
N SER A 324 5.79 -5.98 -13.52
CA SER A 324 5.73 -7.29 -12.86
C SER A 324 5.69 -7.10 -11.35
N VAL A 325 4.73 -7.75 -10.69
CA VAL A 325 4.57 -7.65 -9.25
C VAL A 325 5.22 -8.88 -8.59
N PRO A 326 6.17 -8.72 -7.66
CA PRO A 326 6.83 -9.83 -6.99
C PRO A 326 5.88 -10.73 -6.19
N GLY A 327 6.31 -11.97 -5.93
CA GLY A 327 5.57 -12.93 -5.10
C GLY A 327 4.33 -13.54 -5.78
N ALA A 328 3.98 -13.06 -6.97
CA ALA A 328 2.82 -13.53 -7.72
C ALA A 328 3.12 -14.86 -8.43
N SER A 329 2.78 -15.98 -7.79
CA SER A 329 2.54 -17.28 -8.46
C SER A 329 1.32 -17.24 -9.41
N GLY A 330 1.05 -16.09 -10.04
CA GLY A 330 -0.17 -15.79 -10.80
C GLY A 330 -1.36 -15.32 -9.95
N GLU A 331 -1.19 -15.17 -8.63
CA GLU A 331 -2.28 -14.79 -7.71
C GLU A 331 -2.50 -13.28 -7.61
N ILE A 332 -1.45 -12.48 -7.85
CA ILE A 332 -1.49 -11.01 -7.84
C ILE A 332 -1.42 -10.51 -9.28
N SER A 333 -2.31 -9.57 -9.59
CA SER A 333 -2.61 -9.11 -10.94
C SER A 333 -2.24 -7.65 -11.19
N GLY A 334 -1.84 -6.91 -10.15
CA GLY A 334 -1.54 -5.50 -10.28
C GLY A 334 -1.51 -4.77 -8.96
N LEU A 335 -1.38 -3.45 -9.04
CA LEU A 335 -1.38 -2.52 -7.92
C LEU A 335 -2.52 -1.51 -8.12
N LEU A 336 -3.33 -1.31 -7.08
CA LEU A 336 -4.30 -0.24 -7.03
C LEU A 336 -3.67 0.94 -6.29
N GLY A 337 -3.19 1.91 -7.07
CA GLY A 337 -2.40 3.04 -6.61
C GLY A 337 -3.21 4.24 -6.14
N SER A 338 -2.48 5.22 -5.62
CA SER A 338 -3.02 6.49 -5.15
C SER A 338 -3.73 7.31 -6.24
N ASP A 339 -3.45 7.09 -7.53
CA ASP A 339 -4.17 7.71 -8.66
C ASP A 339 -5.66 7.43 -8.70
N VAL A 340 -6.07 6.27 -8.18
CA VAL A 340 -7.47 5.94 -7.95
C VAL A 340 -7.91 6.37 -6.56
N LEU A 341 -7.12 6.01 -5.53
CA LEU A 341 -7.52 6.16 -4.13
C LEU A 341 -7.71 7.63 -3.74
N HIS A 342 -6.81 8.53 -4.17
CA HIS A 342 -6.92 9.95 -3.90
C HIS A 342 -8.17 10.57 -4.55
N GLY A 343 -8.70 9.94 -5.62
CA GLY A 343 -9.90 10.38 -6.33
C GLY A 343 -11.18 10.21 -5.52
N PHE A 344 -11.16 9.42 -4.45
CA PHE A 344 -12.26 9.33 -3.48
C PHE A 344 -12.18 10.40 -2.39
N GLY A 345 -11.11 11.20 -2.35
CA GLY A 345 -10.87 12.21 -1.33
C GLY A 345 -10.35 11.61 -0.01
N ALA A 346 -11.02 10.59 0.51
CA ALA A 346 -10.58 9.81 1.66
C ALA A 346 -10.94 8.33 1.50
N VAL A 347 -10.14 7.46 2.11
CA VAL A 347 -10.37 6.01 2.16
C VAL A 347 -10.15 5.48 3.58
N VAL A 348 -10.88 4.43 3.96
CA VAL A 348 -10.63 3.67 5.19
C VAL A 348 -10.21 2.26 4.83
N ILE A 349 -9.00 1.88 5.21
CA ILE A 349 -8.50 0.51 5.07
C ILE A 349 -8.75 -0.18 6.41
N ALA A 350 -9.80 -1.00 6.48
CA ALA A 350 -10.17 -1.74 7.68
C ALA A 350 -9.61 -3.16 7.62
N TYR A 351 -8.32 -3.29 7.98
CA TYR A 351 -7.57 -4.54 7.97
C TYR A 351 -8.30 -5.67 8.72
N SER A 352 -8.75 -5.40 9.95
CA SER A 352 -9.45 -6.38 10.80
C SER A 352 -10.82 -6.81 10.25
N ALA A 353 -11.52 -5.91 9.55
CA ALA A 353 -12.79 -6.20 8.90
C ALA A 353 -12.63 -6.80 7.50
N GLY A 354 -11.42 -6.78 6.93
CA GLY A 354 -11.16 -7.12 5.54
C GLY A 354 -11.91 -6.22 4.56
N THR A 355 -12.03 -4.91 4.82
CA THR A 355 -12.79 -4.03 3.93
C THR A 355 -12.07 -2.72 3.62
N LEU A 356 -12.37 -2.18 2.45
CA LEU A 356 -12.03 -0.82 2.05
C LEU A 356 -13.31 -0.01 1.98
N VAL A 357 -13.40 1.08 2.73
CA VAL A 357 -14.51 2.02 2.60
C VAL A 357 -14.03 3.22 1.78
N VAL A 358 -14.77 3.55 0.73
CA VAL A 358 -14.49 4.70 -0.15
C VAL A 358 -15.68 5.66 -0.14
N ALA A 359 -15.42 6.97 -0.25
CA ALA A 359 -16.50 7.94 -0.38
C ALA A 359 -17.25 7.76 -1.71
N GLY A 360 -18.55 8.03 -1.71
CA GLY A 360 -19.39 8.05 -2.90
C GLY A 360 -18.97 9.19 -3.83
N ARG A 361 -19.00 8.92 -5.14
CA ARG A 361 -18.75 9.89 -6.20
C ARG A 361 -20.05 10.47 -6.72
#